data_AF-A0A0F2J8R0-F1
#
_entry.id   AF-A0A0F2J8R0-F1
#
_cell.length_a   1.000
_cell.length_b   1.000
_cell.length_c   1.000
_cell.angle_alpha   90.00
_cell.angle_beta   90.00
_cell.angle_gamma   90.00
#
_symmetry.space_group_name_H-M   'P 1'
#
loop_
_entity.id
_entity.type
_entity.pdbx_description
1 polymer ?
#
loop_
_entity_poly.entity_id
_entity_poly.type
_entity_poly.pdbx_seq_one_letter_code
_entity_poly.pdbx_strand_id
1 'polypeptide(L)'
;MTASLLSLAGIPPLAGFVGKFYLFSAVMDQGYTAIAYIGFVMSMVSVYYYLSVVKVMFLNEGEGLPDVPVHGALKFTLVFTMLITLVIGLYPTPLAQMAIAAAQSLFR
;
A
#
# COMPACT_ATOMS: atom_id res chain seq x y z
N MET A 1 0.65 -11.99 -2.16
CA MET A 1 1.59 -11.10 -2.88
C MET A 1 0.87 -10.08 -3.74
N THR A 2 -0.06 -10.49 -4.60
CA THR A 2 -0.81 -9.58 -5.49
C THR A 2 -1.54 -8.46 -4.72
N ALA A 3 -2.30 -8.81 -3.68
CA ALA A 3 -2.97 -7.82 -2.82
C ALA A 3 -2.00 -6.77 -2.23
N SER A 4 -0.79 -7.20 -1.82
CA SER A 4 0.24 -6.31 -1.29
C SER A 4 0.80 -5.37 -2.36
N LEU A 5 1.05 -5.87 -3.58
CA LEU A 5 1.50 -5.08 -4.73
C LEU A 5 0.44 -4.06 -5.17
N LEU A 6 -0.84 -4.45 -5.19
CA LEU A 6 -1.94 -3.54 -5.47
C LEU A 6 -2.08 -2.47 -4.39
N SER A 7 -1.78 -2.81 -3.13
CA SER A 7 -1.76 -1.84 -2.03
C SER A 7 -0.64 -0.83 -2.19
N LEU A 8 0.57 -1.27 -2.57
CA LEU A 8 1.71 -0.39 -2.87
C LEU A 8 1.44 0.52 -4.08
N ALA A 9 0.78 0.01 -5.11
CA ALA A 9 0.28 0.81 -6.22
C ALA A 9 -0.69 1.90 -5.75
N GLY A 10 -1.42 1.65 -4.66
CA GLY A 10 -2.41 2.57 -4.13
C GLY A 10 -3.73 2.44 -4.86
N ILE A 11 -4.17 1.22 -5.15
CA ILE A 11 -5.50 0.96 -5.71
C ILE A 11 -6.54 0.99 -4.57
N PRO A 12 -7.63 1.77 -4.67
CA PRO A 12 -8.73 1.72 -3.71
C PRO A 12 -9.37 0.32 -3.68
N PRO A 13 -9.75 -0.27 -2.53
CA PRO A 13 -9.82 0.26 -1.16
C PRO A 13 -8.64 -0.15 -0.26
N LEU A 14 -7.42 -0.31 -0.79
CA LEU A 14 -6.30 -0.87 -0.03
C LEU A 14 -5.61 0.17 0.88
N ALA A 15 -4.96 -0.28 1.95
CA ALA A 15 -4.31 0.60 2.93
C ALA A 15 -3.32 1.60 2.31
N GLY A 16 -2.57 1.20 1.28
CA GLY A 16 -1.61 2.09 0.63
C GLY A 16 -2.27 3.23 -0.17
N PHE A 17 -3.51 3.08 -0.63
CA PHE A 17 -4.28 4.20 -1.19
C PHE A 17 -4.64 5.20 -0.10
N VAL A 18 -5.18 4.70 1.02
CA VAL A 18 -5.62 5.53 2.14
C VAL A 18 -4.46 6.34 2.71
N GLY A 19 -3.30 5.73 2.90
CA GLY A 19 -2.10 6.43 3.37
C GLY A 19 -1.69 7.58 2.45
N LYS A 20 -1.65 7.35 1.13
CA LYS A 20 -1.36 8.41 0.14
C LYS A 20 -2.43 9.51 0.16
N PHE A 21 -3.70 9.15 0.30
CA PHE A 21 -4.81 10.10 0.36
C PHE A 21 -4.65 11.05 1.56
N TYR A 22 -4.40 10.52 2.77
CA TYR A 22 -4.13 11.35 3.94
C TYR A 22 -2.93 12.27 3.75
N LEU A 23 -1.86 11.75 3.13
CA LEU A 23 -0.65 12.54 2.87
C LEU A 23 -0.94 13.69 1.90
N PHE A 24 -1.66 13.44 0.81
CA PHE A 24 -2.04 14.47 -0.16
C PHE A 24 -3.01 15.49 0.44
N SER A 25 -4.01 15.06 1.21
CA SER A 25 -4.90 15.97 1.94
C SER A 25 -4.12 16.89 2.87
N ALA A 26 -3.22 16.35 3.69
CA ALA A 26 -2.42 17.15 4.62
C ALA A 26 -1.52 18.18 3.91
N VAL A 27 -0.91 17.81 2.79
CA VAL A 27 -0.06 18.71 2.00
C VAL A 27 -0.88 19.79 1.28
N MET A 28 -2.06 19.45 0.76
CA MET A 28 -2.97 20.41 0.15
C MET A 28 -3.56 21.40 1.16
N ASP A 29 -3.93 20.94 2.36
CA ASP A 29 -4.45 21.79 3.44
C ASP A 29 -3.43 22.86 3.87
N GLN A 30 -2.14 22.56 3.73
CA GLN A 30 -1.03 23.48 3.98
C GLN A 30 -0.66 24.35 2.77
N GLY A 31 -1.40 24.25 1.66
CA GLY A 31 -1.18 25.06 0.44
C GLY A 31 -0.05 24.58 -0.47
N TYR A 32 0.59 23.43 -0.20
CA TYR A 32 1.71 22.90 -0.98
C TYR A 32 1.25 22.10 -2.21
N THR A 33 0.41 22.72 -3.06
CA THR A 33 -0.22 22.07 -4.22
C THR A 33 0.78 21.53 -5.25
N ALA A 34 1.90 22.21 -5.47
CA ALA A 34 2.97 21.74 -6.37
C ALA A 34 3.57 20.40 -5.91
N ILE A 35 3.79 20.23 -4.60
CA ILE A 35 4.33 18.98 -4.03
C ILE A 35 3.30 17.86 -4.14
N ALA A 36 2.02 18.16 -3.86
CA ALA A 36 0.93 17.21 -4.02
C ALA A 36 0.82 16.72 -5.48
N TYR A 37 0.96 17.61 -6.46
CA TYR A 37 0.94 17.25 -7.87
C TYR A 37 2.10 16.33 -8.27
N ILE A 38 3.33 16.66 -7.85
CA ILE A 38 4.50 15.80 -8.10
C ILE A 38 4.29 14.42 -7.48
N GLY A 39 3.82 14.37 -6.23
CA GLY A 39 3.53 13.11 -5.53
C GLY A 39 2.44 12.29 -6.23
N PHE A 40 1.41 12.94 -6.76
CA PHE A 40 0.35 12.29 -7.53
C PHE A 40 0.89 11.65 -8.82
N VAL A 41 1.69 12.38 -9.59
CA VAL A 41 2.33 11.85 -10.81
C VAL A 41 3.24 10.67 -10.49
N MET A 42 4.06 10.77 -9.44
CA MET A 42 4.91 9.66 -8.99
C MET A 42 4.09 8.44 -8.57
N SER A 43 2.93 8.66 -7.95
CA SER A 43 2.01 7.56 -7.63
C SER A 43 1.47 6.89 -8.90
N MET A 44 1.12 7.65 -9.94
CA MET A 44 0.69 7.08 -11.23
C MET A 44 1.79 6.24 -11.89
N VAL A 45 3.04 6.71 -11.86
CA VAL A 45 4.20 5.95 -12.35
C VAL A 45 4.36 4.64 -11.58
N SER A 46 4.17 4.68 -10.26
CA SER A 46 4.25 3.48 -9.42
C SER A 46 3.21 2.41 -9.81
N VAL A 47 2.00 2.82 -10.21
CA VAL A 47 0.95 1.88 -10.64
C VAL A 47 1.41 1.06 -11.83
N TYR A 48 2.04 1.68 -12.82
CA TYR A 48 2.58 0.97 -13.98
C TYR A 48 3.63 -0.07 -13.58
N TYR A 49 4.57 0.30 -12.71
CA TYR A 49 5.62 -0.60 -12.25
C TYR A 49 5.04 -1.82 -11.50
N TYR A 50 4.14 -1.59 -10.55
CA TYR A 50 3.57 -2.69 -9.75
C TYR A 50 2.62 -3.59 -10.55
N LEU A 51 1.80 -3.02 -11.45
CA LEU A 51 0.92 -3.81 -12.31
C LEU A 51 1.73 -4.63 -13.32
N SER A 52 2.88 -4.14 -13.78
CA SER A 52 3.75 -4.91 -14.67
C SER A 52 4.26 -6.19 -13.99
N VAL A 53 4.60 -6.13 -12.70
CA VAL A 53 4.97 -7.31 -11.91
C VAL A 53 3.79 -8.26 -11.76
N VAL A 54 2.61 -7.74 -11.38
CA VAL A 54 1.39 -8.57 -11.25
C VAL A 54 1.03 -9.25 -12.57
N LYS A 55 1.16 -8.54 -13.70
CA LYS A 55 0.93 -9.10 -15.04
C LYS A 55 1.85 -10.29 -15.30
N VAL A 56 3.16 -10.14 -15.07
CA VAL A 56 4.13 -11.23 -15.24
C VAL A 56 3.81 -12.41 -14.34
N MET A 57 3.37 -12.18 -13.09
CA MET A 57 3.01 -13.25 -12.16
C MET A 57 1.84 -14.12 -12.60
N PHE A 58 0.90 -13.58 -13.38
CA PHE A 58 -0.31 -14.31 -13.81
C PHE A 58 -0.26 -14.77 -15.27
N LEU A 59 0.43 -14.04 -16.15
CA LEU A 59 0.43 -14.32 -17.59
C LEU A 59 1.62 -15.17 -18.04
N ASN A 60 2.69 -15.24 -17.26
CA ASN A 60 3.82 -16.13 -17.56
C ASN A 60 3.70 -17.38 -16.70
N GLU A 61 3.51 -18.53 -17.33
CA GLU A 61 3.74 -19.81 -16.67
C GLU A 61 5.24 -19.90 -16.39
N GLY A 62 5.62 -20.16 -15.15
CA GLY A 62 7.02 -20.24 -14.74
C GLY A 62 7.69 -21.47 -15.34
N GLU A 63 8.06 -21.42 -16.62
CA GLU A 63 8.72 -22.54 -17.28
C GLU A 63 10.08 -22.83 -16.61
N GLY A 64 10.17 -23.98 -15.95
CA GLY A 64 11.42 -24.50 -15.39
C GLY A 64 11.85 -23.94 -14.03
N LEU A 65 11.00 -23.18 -13.34
CA LEU A 65 11.29 -22.72 -11.97
C LEU A 65 10.87 -23.79 -10.94
N PRO A 66 11.74 -24.18 -9.99
CA PRO A 66 11.36 -25.07 -8.91
C PRO A 66 10.35 -24.39 -7.98
N ASP A 67 9.36 -25.14 -7.51
CA ASP A 67 8.39 -24.66 -6.53
C ASP A 67 9.08 -24.18 -5.25
N VAL A 68 8.72 -22.98 -4.80
CA VAL A 68 9.23 -22.42 -3.55
C VAL A 68 8.40 -23.01 -2.39
N PRO A 69 8.99 -23.81 -1.49
CA PRO A 69 8.24 -24.45 -0.41
C PRO A 69 7.73 -23.40 0.59
N VAL A 70 6.41 -23.28 0.70
CA VAL A 70 5.76 -22.36 1.64
C VAL A 70 5.43 -23.11 2.94
N HIS A 71 6.25 -22.91 3.96
CA HIS A 71 6.05 -23.49 5.29
C HIS A 71 4.84 -22.87 6.00
N GLY A 72 4.27 -23.59 6.97
CA GLY A 72 3.04 -23.18 7.68
C GLY A 72 3.12 -21.77 8.30
N ALA A 73 4.25 -21.42 8.91
CA ALA A 73 4.48 -20.09 9.48
C ALA A 73 4.47 -18.98 8.41
N LEU A 74 5.10 -19.22 7.25
CA LEU A 74 5.10 -18.26 6.14
C LEU A 74 3.69 -18.04 5.59
N LYS A 75 2.92 -19.12 5.40
CA LYS A 75 1.53 -19.05 4.94
C LYS A 75 0.68 -18.23 5.91
N PHE A 76 0.82 -18.46 7.21
CA PHE A 76 0.12 -17.70 8.24
C PHE A 76 0.45 -16.20 8.16
N THR A 77 1.74 -15.84 8.14
CA THR A 77 2.19 -14.45 8.03
C THR A 77 1.65 -13.77 6.78
N LEU A 78 1.65 -14.46 5.63
CA LEU A 78 1.15 -13.90 4.37
C LEU A 78 -0.35 -13.60 4.43
N VAL A 79 -1.15 -14.54 4.97
CA VAL A 79 -2.60 -14.34 5.10
C VAL A 79 -2.90 -13.25 6.14
N PHE A 80 -2.21 -13.28 7.27
CA PHE A 80 -2.39 -12.31 8.35
C PHE A 80 -2.09 -10.89 7.89
N THR A 81 -0.94 -10.66 7.24
CA THR A 81 -0.57 -9.34 6.72
C THR A 81 -1.50 -8.87 5.60
N MET A 82 -1.96 -9.78 4.73
CA MET A 82 -2.96 -9.47 3.71
C MET A 82 -4.28 -9.00 4.34
N LEU A 83 -4.78 -9.70 5.36
CA LEU A 83 -6.01 -9.33 6.06
C LEU A 83 -5.89 -7.98 6.77
N ILE A 84 -4.78 -7.74 7.49
CA ILE A 84 -4.52 -6.44 8.12
C ILE A 84 -4.52 -5.32 7.08
N THR A 85 -3.85 -5.52 5.94
CA THR A 85 -3.80 -4.53 4.85
C THR A 85 -5.19 -4.18 4.32
N LEU A 86 -6.09 -5.18 4.22
CA LEU A 86 -7.47 -4.97 3.79
C LEU A 86 -8.30 -4.26 4.87
N VAL A 87 -8.17 -4.67 6.13
CA VAL A 87 -8.90 -4.07 7.26
C VAL A 87 -8.53 -2.59 7.41
N ILE A 88 -7.24 -2.26 7.35
CA ILE A 88 -6.78 -0.86 7.40
C ILE A 88 -7.32 -0.06 6.20
N GLY A 89 -7.36 -0.66 5.02
CA GLY A 89 -7.90 -0.02 3.83
C GLY A 89 -9.40 0.33 3.95
N LEU A 90 -10.19 -0.58 4.52
CA LEU A 90 -11.64 -0.39 4.72
C LEU A 90 -11.96 0.51 5.93
N TYR A 91 -11.19 0.38 7.02
CA TYR A 91 -11.41 1.11 8.26
C TYR A 91 -10.09 1.71 8.79
N PRO A 92 -9.63 2.81 8.20
CA PRO A 92 -8.32 3.41 8.54
C PRO A 92 -8.34 4.23 9.83
N THR A 93 -9.53 4.62 10.31
CA THR A 93 -9.72 5.59 11.39
C THR A 93 -8.92 5.27 12.66
N PRO A 94 -8.92 4.03 13.20
CA PRO A 94 -8.20 3.74 14.44
C PRO A 94 -6.69 3.94 14.29
N LEU A 95 -6.12 3.48 13.17
CA LEU A 95 -4.70 3.60 12.91
C LEU A 95 -4.30 5.07 12.68
N ALA A 96 -5.13 5.83 11.96
CA ALA A 96 -4.90 7.26 11.74
C ALA A 96 -4.92 8.04 13.06
N GLN A 97 -5.86 7.76 13.95
CA GLN A 97 -5.92 8.41 15.27
C GLN A 97 -4.70 8.09 16.13
N MET A 98 -4.24 6.83 16.14
CA MET A 98 -3.01 6.45 16.83
C MET A 98 -1.79 7.18 16.27
N ALA A 99 -1.68 7.29 14.94
CA ALA A 99 -0.59 8.01 14.28
C ALA A 99 -0.60 9.52 14.62
N ILE A 100 -1.78 10.15 14.63
CA ILE A 100 -1.92 11.57 15.01
C ILE A 100 -1.56 11.79 16.48
N ALA A 101 -2.05 10.93 17.39
CA ALA A 101 -1.72 11.02 18.81
C ALA A 101 -0.20 10.88 19.05
N ALA A 102 0.45 9.93 18.34
CA ALA A 102 1.89 9.78 18.39
C ALA A 102 2.62 11.02 17.87
N ALA A 103 2.20 11.58 16.72
CA ALA A 103 2.79 12.80 16.17
C ALA A 103 2.66 13.99 17.12
N GLN A 104 1.51 14.18 17.79
CA GLN A 104 1.31 15.25 18.76
C GLN A 104 2.22 15.13 19.99
N SER A 105 2.56 13.90 20.40
CA SER A 105 3.48 13.68 21.53
C SER A 105 4.92 14.10 21.22
N LEU A 106 5.31 14.15 19.94
CA LEU A 106 6.65 14.56 19.50
C LEU A 106 6.83 16.08 19.50
N PHE A 107 5.76 16.83 19.26
CA PHE A 107 5.77 18.30 19.19
C PHE A 107 5.21 18.98 20.45
N ARG A 108 5.15 18.23 21.57
CA ARG A 108 4.87 18.78 22.90
C ARG A 108 6.12 19.26 23.59
#